data_AF-A0A0T9P2V9-F1
#
_entry.id   AF-A0A0T9P2V9-F1
#
_cell.length_a   1.000
_cell.length_b   1.000
_cell.length_c   1.000
_cell.angle_alpha   90.00
_cell.angle_beta   90.00
_cell.angle_gamma   90.00
#
_symmetry.space_group_name_H-M   'P 1'
#
loop_
_entity.id
_entity.type
_entity.pdbx_description
1 polymer ?
#
loop_
_entity_poly.entity_id
_entity_poly.type
_entity_poly.pdbx_seq_one_letter_code
_entity_poly.pdbx_strand_id
1 'polypeptide(L)'
;MEVYVQTTSLVNYNKGVFSLYFVSQNQQKMAKGIAAKNDSELELKQVVHMPASGFMYMVSMVKNMLEDPRMQQEIDNMINANLLPSSGDEEGNDEIKSDGEQKIEK
;
A
#
# COMPACT_ATOMS: atom_id res chain seq x y z
N MET A 1 -17.98 0.32 -16.75
CA MET A 1 -18.11 -0.57 -15.58
C MET A 1 -17.16 -0.03 -14.53
N GLU A 2 -17.67 0.33 -13.35
CA GLU A 2 -16.87 0.89 -12.26
C GLU A 2 -16.28 -0.23 -11.40
N VAL A 3 -15.06 -0.04 -10.90
CA VAL A 3 -14.38 -1.01 -10.02
C VAL A 3 -14.26 -0.41 -8.63
N TYR A 4 -14.89 -1.05 -7.65
CA TYR A 4 -14.78 -0.66 -6.24
C TYR A 4 -13.59 -1.35 -5.57
N VAL A 5 -12.67 -0.52 -5.09
CA VAL A 5 -11.43 -0.93 -4.42
C VAL A 5 -11.48 -0.52 -2.94
N GLN A 6 -10.91 -1.33 -2.05
CA GLN A 6 -10.85 -1.00 -0.62
C GLN A 6 -9.60 -0.21 -0.29
N THR A 7 -8.43 -0.68 -0.75
CA THR A 7 -7.16 -0.01 -0.50
C THR A 7 -6.13 -0.34 -1.59
N THR A 8 -4.99 0.36 -1.56
CA THR A 8 -3.81 0.05 -2.36
C THR A 8 -2.90 -0.87 -1.56
N SER A 9 -2.56 -2.05 -2.08
CA SER A 9 -1.67 -3.00 -1.40
C SER A 9 -0.20 -2.78 -1.73
N LEU A 10 0.10 -2.33 -2.95
CA LEU A 10 1.47 -2.15 -3.42
C LEU A 10 1.56 -1.05 -4.48
N VAL A 11 2.65 -0.29 -4.43
CA VAL A 11 3.09 0.59 -5.50
C VAL A 11 4.46 0.12 -5.96
N ASN A 12 4.58 -0.28 -7.23
CA ASN A 12 5.84 -0.74 -7.82
C ASN A 12 6.31 0.21 -8.92
N TYR A 13 7.59 0.57 -8.92
CA TYR A 13 8.20 1.37 -9.97
C TYR A 13 9.15 0.54 -10.82
N ASN A 14 8.92 0.49 -12.13
CA ASN A 14 9.79 -0.20 -13.07
C ASN A 14 9.94 0.62 -14.35
N LYS A 15 11.19 0.97 -14.69
CA LYS A 15 11.56 1.60 -15.97
C LYS A 15 10.65 2.77 -16.39
N GLY A 16 10.36 3.69 -15.47
CA GLY A 16 9.54 4.87 -15.77
C GLY A 16 8.02 4.67 -15.64
N VAL A 17 7.57 3.49 -15.22
CA VAL A 17 6.15 3.17 -15.03
C VAL A 17 5.88 2.77 -13.58
N PHE A 18 4.90 3.40 -12.96
CA PHE A 18 4.33 3.01 -11.67
C PHE A 18 3.16 2.06 -11.88
N SER A 19 3.11 0.99 -11.09
CA SER A 19 2.02 0.02 -11.06
C SER A 19 1.40 0.02 -9.67
N LEU A 20 0.12 0.38 -9.59
CA LEU A 20 -0.64 0.43 -8.35
C LEU A 20 -1.57 -0.79 -8.31
N TYR A 21 -1.47 -1.57 -7.24
CA TYR A 21 -2.27 -2.77 -7.04
C TYR A 21 -3.39 -2.45 -6.06
N PHE A 22 -4.62 -2.52 -6.54
CA PHE A 22 -5.80 -2.24 -5.75
C PHE A 22 -6.51 -3.52 -5.35
N VAL A 23 -6.82 -3.64 -4.07
CA VAL A 23 -7.39 -4.85 -3.46
C VAL A 23 -8.71 -4.55 -2.74
N SER A 24 -9.55 -5.57 -2.59
CA SER A 24 -10.81 -5.49 -1.83
C SER A 24 -11.13 -6.79 -1.12
N GLN A 25 -12.09 -6.74 -0.20
CA GLN A 25 -12.70 -7.94 0.36
C GLN A 25 -13.31 -8.84 -0.72
N ASN A 26 -13.19 -10.15 -0.53
CA ASN A 26 -13.88 -11.12 -1.35
C ASN A 26 -15.39 -11.09 -1.05
N GLN A 27 -16.18 -10.72 -2.06
CA GLN A 27 -17.62 -10.53 -1.89
C GLN A 27 -18.35 -11.82 -1.47
N GLN A 28 -17.90 -12.99 -1.93
CA GLN A 28 -18.53 -14.26 -1.56
C GLN A 28 -18.26 -14.64 -0.10
N LYS A 29 -17.07 -14.30 0.43
CA LYS A 29 -16.74 -14.48 1.84
C LYS A 29 -17.50 -13.48 2.72
N MET A 30 -17.56 -12.22 2.28
CA MET A 30 -18.32 -11.18 2.96
C MET A 30 -19.81 -11.48 3.04
N ALA A 31 -20.42 -12.01 1.97
CA ALA A 31 -21.82 -12.45 1.98
C ALA A 31 -22.11 -13.57 3.01
N LYS A 32 -21.05 -14.29 3.43
CA LYS A 32 -21.10 -15.32 4.49
C LYS A 32 -20.73 -14.76 5.87
N GLY A 33 -20.59 -13.45 6.01
CA GLY A 33 -20.18 -12.78 7.25
C GLY A 33 -18.69 -12.94 7.58
N ILE A 34 -17.87 -13.43 6.64
CA ILE A 34 -16.44 -13.64 6.83
C ILE A 34 -15.69 -12.44 6.25
N ALA A 35 -15.22 -11.56 7.15
CA ALA A 35 -14.36 -10.44 6.80
C ALA A 35 -12.87 -10.86 6.80
N ALA A 36 -12.12 -10.32 5.84
CA ALA A 36 -10.67 -10.41 5.81
C ALA A 36 -10.08 -9.82 7.10
N LYS A 37 -9.16 -10.55 7.73
CA LYS A 37 -8.51 -10.11 8.98
C LYS A 37 -7.22 -9.34 8.74
N ASN A 38 -6.63 -9.49 7.57
CA ASN A 38 -5.38 -8.86 7.16
C ASN A 38 -5.37 -8.68 5.63
N ASP A 39 -4.44 -7.87 5.14
CA ASP A 39 -4.35 -7.50 3.73
C ASP A 39 -4.06 -8.69 2.80
N SER A 40 -3.42 -9.75 3.31
CA SER A 40 -3.14 -10.98 2.56
C SER A 40 -4.41 -11.78 2.19
N GLU A 41 -5.52 -11.53 2.88
CA GLU A 41 -6.82 -12.15 2.59
C GLU A 41 -7.65 -11.33 1.57
N LEU A 42 -7.18 -10.15 1.17
CA LEU A 42 -7.83 -9.30 0.18
C LEU A 42 -7.53 -9.80 -1.25
N GLU A 43 -8.51 -9.63 -2.14
CA GLU A 43 -8.39 -10.04 -3.54
C GLU A 43 -8.00 -8.86 -4.43
N LEU A 44 -7.09 -9.10 -5.39
CA LEU A 44 -6.72 -8.12 -6.40
C LEU A 44 -7.92 -7.80 -7.29
N LYS A 45 -8.29 -6.51 -7.33
CA LYS A 45 -9.37 -6.00 -8.17
C LYS A 45 -8.86 -5.38 -9.45
N GLN A 46 -7.80 -4.59 -9.36
CA GLN A 46 -7.28 -3.88 -10.51
C GLN A 46 -5.80 -3.53 -10.33
N VAL A 47 -5.07 -3.53 -11.44
CA VAL A 47 -3.75 -2.93 -11.53
C VAL A 47 -3.85 -1.73 -12.46
N VAL A 48 -3.40 -0.58 -11.98
CA VAL A 48 -3.29 0.64 -12.81
C VAL A 48 -1.82 0.90 -13.09
N HIS A 49 -1.47 1.00 -14.37
CA HIS A 49 -0.13 1.36 -14.82
C HIS A 49 -0.13 2.81 -15.30
N MET A 50 0.80 3.60 -14.76
CA MET A 50 0.94 5.01 -15.12
C MET A 50 2.41 5.35 -15.40
N PRO A 51 2.71 6.20 -16.40
CA PRO A 51 4.04 6.76 -16.53
C PRO A 51 4.40 7.62 -15.31
N ALA A 52 5.70 7.74 -15.02
CA ALA A 52 6.21 8.46 -13.85
C ALA A 52 5.65 9.88 -13.72
N SER A 53 5.54 10.61 -14.84
CA SER A 53 4.96 11.96 -14.83
C SER A 53 3.50 11.98 -14.36
N GLY A 54 2.68 11.02 -14.80
CA GLY A 54 1.28 10.91 -14.39
C GLY A 54 1.13 10.54 -12.92
N PHE A 55 1.94 9.59 -12.44
CA PHE A 55 1.97 9.22 -11.03
C PHE A 55 2.42 10.40 -10.14
N MET A 56 3.49 11.09 -10.52
CA MET A 56 3.98 12.25 -9.75
C MET A 56 2.96 13.39 -9.73
N TYR A 57 2.20 13.59 -10.80
CA TYR A 57 1.08 14.53 -10.79
C TYR A 57 0.00 14.12 -9.78
N MET A 58 -0.38 12.84 -9.74
CA MET A 58 -1.30 12.31 -8.72
C MET A 58 -0.78 12.58 -7.30
N VAL A 59 0.49 12.27 -7.03
CA VAL A 59 1.12 12.54 -5.73
C VAL A 59 1.07 14.03 -5.38
N SER A 60 1.31 14.92 -6.34
CA SER A 60 1.23 16.36 -6.10
C SER A 60 -0.18 16.84 -5.73
N MET A 61 -1.22 16.24 -6.33
CA MET A 61 -2.61 16.54 -5.97
C MET A 61 -2.91 16.07 -4.54
N VAL A 62 -2.48 14.86 -4.18
CA VAL A 62 -2.62 14.34 -2.81
C VAL A 62 -1.87 15.24 -1.83
N LYS A 63 -0.63 15.63 -2.13
CA LYS A 63 0.16 16.55 -1.29
C LYS A 63 -0.59 17.86 -1.02
N ASN A 64 -1.16 18.47 -2.05
CA ASN A 64 -1.92 19.71 -1.90
C ASN A 64 -3.17 19.52 -1.02
N MET A 65 -3.80 18.33 -1.05
CA MET A 65 -4.91 18.02 -0.14
C MET A 65 -4.44 17.89 1.31
N LEU A 66 -3.26 17.31 1.54
CA LEU A 66 -2.68 17.16 2.87
C LEU A 66 -2.24 18.50 3.50
N GLU A 67 -2.03 19.53 2.68
CA GLU A 67 -1.78 20.89 3.17
C GLU A 67 -3.03 21.55 3.79
N ASP A 68 -4.24 20.99 3.58
CA ASP A 68 -5.47 21.42 4.27
C ASP A 68 -5.48 20.89 5.71
N PRO A 69 -5.54 21.77 6.74
CA PRO A 69 -5.53 21.37 8.15
C PRO A 69 -6.63 20.37 8.53
N ARG A 70 -7.77 20.39 7.82
CA ARG A 70 -8.89 19.47 8.07
C ARG A 70 -8.55 18.04 7.65
N MET A 71 -7.80 17.89 6.56
CA MET A 71 -7.34 16.58 6.09
C MET A 71 -6.28 16.00 7.01
N GLN A 72 -5.37 16.86 7.50
CA GLN A 72 -4.39 16.44 8.49
C GLN A 72 -5.05 15.94 9.78
N GLN A 73 -6.06 16.65 10.27
CA GLN A 73 -6.83 16.21 11.44
C GLN A 73 -7.53 14.86 11.21
N GLU A 74 -8.04 14.62 10.01
CA GLU A 74 -8.68 13.34 9.68
C GLU A 74 -7.68 12.17 9.68
N ILE A 75 -6.45 12.39 9.21
CA ILE A 75 -5.37 11.41 9.33
C ILE A 75 -5.02 11.17 10.80
N ASP A 76 -4.87 12.23 11.59
CA ASP A 76 -4.56 12.11 13.01
C ASP A 76 -5.66 11.34 13.76
N ASN A 77 -6.93 11.56 13.41
CA ASN A 77 -8.06 10.79 13.94
C ASN A 77 -7.93 9.29 13.61
N MET A 78 -7.55 8.96 12.37
CA MET A 78 -7.35 7.57 11.95
C MET A 78 -6.15 6.91 12.64
N ILE A 79 -5.06 7.64 12.85
CA ILE A 79 -3.89 7.17 13.63
C ILE A 79 -4.31 6.91 15.07
N ASN A 80 -5.02 7.85 15.71
CA ASN A 80 -5.51 7.71 17.08
C ASN A 80 -6.51 6.55 17.24
N ALA A 81 -7.26 6.22 16.18
CA ALA A 81 -8.13 5.04 16.11
C ALA A 81 -7.38 3.74 15.80
N ASN A 82 -6.04 3.80 15.65
CA ASN A 82 -5.17 2.68 15.30
C ASN A 82 -5.54 2.03 13.95
N LEU A 83 -6.14 2.81 13.05
CA LEU A 83 -6.52 2.42 11.68
C LEU A 83 -5.42 2.69 10.65
N LEU A 84 -4.48 3.58 10.98
CA LEU A 84 -3.28 3.86 10.21
C LEU A 84 -2.04 3.74 11.13
N PRO A 85 -0.89 3.31 10.61
CA PRO A 85 0.36 3.30 11.37
C PRO A 85 0.74 4.72 11.77
N SER A 86 1.33 4.86 12.96
CA SER A 86 1.86 6.15 13.39
C SER A 86 3.13 6.45 12.60
N SER A 87 3.40 7.73 12.28
CA SER A 87 4.54 8.16 11.46
C SER A 87 5.94 7.89 12.05
N GLY A 88 6.06 6.96 13.01
CA GLY A 88 7.30 6.53 13.65
C GLY A 88 7.50 5.01 13.69
N ASP A 89 6.58 4.21 13.14
CA ASP A 89 6.73 2.76 13.07
C ASP A 89 7.45 2.35 11.77
N GLU A 90 8.71 2.79 11.63
CA GLU A 90 9.66 2.11 10.74
C GLU A 90 10.04 0.76 11.37
N GLU A 91 9.15 -0.24 11.31
CA GLU A 91 9.58 -1.64 11.42
C GLU A 91 10.21 -2.06 10.08
N GLY A 92 11.44 -1.58 9.88
CA GLY A 92 12.32 -1.95 8.79
C GLY A 92 13.73 -2.18 9.31
N ASN A 93 13.95 -3.30 10.03
CA ASN A 93 15.29 -3.88 10.09
C ASN A 93 15.27 -5.40 10.32
N ASP A 94 14.71 -6.15 9.38
CA ASP A 94 15.24 -7.49 9.12
C ASP A 94 16.41 -7.32 8.14
N GLU A 95 17.62 -7.19 8.71
CA GLU A 95 18.86 -7.38 7.98
C GLU A 95 18.82 -8.74 7.28
N ILE A 96 18.59 -8.72 5.97
CA ILE A 96 18.92 -9.84 5.10
C ILE A 96 20.44 -10.00 5.17
N LYS A 97 20.92 -10.87 6.07
CA LYS A 97 22.28 -11.39 6.03
C LYS A 97 22.42 -12.27 4.78
N SER A 98 22.79 -11.63 3.68
CA SER A 98 23.41 -12.28 2.54
C SER A 98 24.88 -12.50 2.87
N ASP A 99 25.23 -13.66 3.42
CA ASP A 99 26.59 -14.18 3.34
C ASP A 99 26.57 -15.53 2.63
N GLY A 100 26.65 -15.46 1.30
CA GLY A 100 27.18 -16.54 0.51
C GLY A 100 28.66 -16.29 0.26
N GLU A 101 29.55 -17.03 0.92
CA GLU A 101 30.88 -17.32 0.38
C GLU A 101 31.26 -18.77 0.70
N GLN A 102 31.24 -19.59 -0.35
CA GLN A 102 31.93 -20.86 -0.39
C GLN A 102 33.44 -20.60 -0.21
N LYS A 103 34.07 -21.26 0.76
CA LYS A 103 35.50 -21.53 0.72
C LYS A 103 35.78 -23.02 0.85
N ILE A 104 36.38 -23.53 -0.22
CA ILE A 104 37.04 -24.80 -0.36
C ILE A 104 38.43 -24.69 0.30
N GLU A 105 38.75 -25.58 1.23
CA GLU A 105 40.10 -26.07 1.61
C GLU A 105 39.88 -27.06 2.77
N LYS A 106 40.45 -28.26 2.84
CA LYS A 106 41.53 -28.94 2.12
C LYS A 106 41.39 -30.44 2.38
#